data_AF-A0A7X7TRJ9-F1
#
_entry.id   AF-A0A7X7TRJ9-F1
#
_cell.length_a   1.000
_cell.length_b   1.000
_cell.length_c   1.000
_cell.angle_alpha   90.00
_cell.angle_beta   90.00
_cell.angle_gamma   90.00
#
_symmetry.space_group_name_H-M   'P 1'
#
loop_
_entity.id
_entity.type
_entity.pdbx_description
1 polymer ?
#
loop_
_entity_poly.entity_id
_entity_poly.type
_entity_poly.pdbx_seq_one_letter_code
_entity_poly.pdbx_strand_id
1 'polypeptide(L)'
;MDLESVQNILNLKKEKIEKLTFKQLMELIDSIKSSFISSELDIETQIELYSKAIILLMKAREKLAEVKKRKEEIDKMYEDFVKSMDQ
;
A
#
# COMPACT_ATOMS: atom_id res chain seq x y z
N MET A 1 7.48 -13.15 12.87
CA MET A 1 6.94 -13.65 11.58
C MET A 1 7.73 -14.91 11.24
N ASP A 2 7.08 -15.97 10.77
CA ASP A 2 7.78 -17.19 10.36
C ASP A 2 8.37 -17.07 8.94
N LEU A 3 9.28 -17.98 8.60
CA LEU A 3 9.94 -18.03 7.29
C LEU A 3 8.95 -18.24 6.13
N GLU A 4 7.87 -18.98 6.39
CA GLU A 4 6.82 -19.21 5.38
C GLU A 4 6.11 -17.91 5.00
N SER A 5 5.76 -17.08 5.98
CA SER A 5 5.16 -15.76 5.76
C SER A 5 6.11 -14.83 5.00
N VAL A 6 7.41 -14.84 5.32
CA VAL A 6 8.43 -14.08 4.59
C VAL A 6 8.46 -14.50 3.12
N GLN A 7 8.53 -15.81 2.85
CA GLN A 7 8.57 -16.32 1.48
C GLN A 7 7.28 -15.99 0.70
N ASN A 8 6.13 -16.06 1.37
CA ASN A 8 4.85 -15.69 0.78
C ASN A 8 4.82 -14.22 0.34
N ILE A 9 5.40 -13.32 1.14
CA ILE A 9 5.52 -11.90 0.81
C ILE A 9 6.48 -11.69 -0.37
N LEU A 10 7.66 -12.31 -0.34
CA LEU A 10 8.65 -12.19 -1.42
C LEU A 10 8.08 -12.68 -2.76
N ASN A 11 7.32 -13.77 -2.74
CA ASN A 11 6.70 -14.38 -3.92
C ASN A 11 5.44 -13.64 -4.44
N LEU A 12 4.99 -12.55 -3.81
CA LEU A 12 3.84 -11.78 -4.29
C LEU A 12 4.10 -11.20 -5.69
N LYS A 13 3.42 -11.72 -6.71
CA LYS A 13 3.54 -11.20 -8.07
C LYS A 13 2.95 -9.80 -8.20
N LYS A 14 3.45 -9.02 -9.17
CA LYS A 14 3.00 -7.65 -9.44
C LYS A 14 1.49 -7.57 -9.63
N GLU A 15 0.90 -8.47 -10.42
CA GLU A 15 -0.53 -8.49 -10.71
C GLU A 15 -1.39 -8.68 -9.46
N LYS A 16 -0.85 -9.38 -8.45
CA LYS A 16 -1.53 -9.55 -7.16
C LYS A 16 -1.42 -8.28 -6.32
N ILE A 17 -0.26 -7.62 -6.31
CA ILE A 17 -0.04 -6.35 -5.61
C ILE A 17 -0.98 -5.26 -6.13
N GLU A 18 -1.17 -5.18 -7.45
CA GLU A 18 -2.08 -4.23 -8.11
C GLU A 18 -3.52 -4.30 -7.56
N LYS A 19 -3.98 -5.53 -7.27
CA LYS A 19 -5.33 -5.82 -6.78
C LYS A 19 -5.52 -5.58 -5.28
N LEU A 20 -4.46 -5.37 -4.52
CA LEU A 20 -4.57 -5.15 -3.08
C LEU A 20 -5.24 -3.81 -2.77
N THR A 21 -5.97 -3.75 -1.66
CA THR A 21 -6.44 -2.49 -1.10
C THR A 21 -5.31 -1.73 -0.41
N PHE A 22 -5.48 -0.43 -0.19
CA PHE A 22 -4.50 0.37 0.57
C PHE A 22 -4.23 -0.24 1.96
N LYS A 23 -5.29 -0.67 2.67
CA LYS A 23 -5.17 -1.32 3.98
C LYS A 23 -4.29 -2.57 3.93
N GLN A 24 -4.55 -3.46 2.98
CA GLN A 24 -3.77 -4.69 2.81
C GLN A 24 -2.31 -4.41 2.45
N LEU A 25 -2.03 -3.39 1.64
CA LEU A 25 -0.65 -2.97 1.35
C LEU A 25 0.06 -2.51 2.63
N MET A 26 -0.60 -1.71 3.47
CA MET A 26 -0.03 -1.25 4.74
C MET A 26 0.19 -2.39 5.74
N GLU A 27 -0.75 -3.32 5.86
CA GLU A 27 -0.61 -4.51 6.71
C GLU A 27 0.62 -5.35 6.32
N LEU A 28 0.87 -5.52 5.00
CA LEU A 28 2.07 -6.20 4.51
C LEU A 28 3.35 -5.42 4.83
N ILE A 29 3.34 -4.09 4.69
CA ILE A 29 4.50 -3.24 5.01
C ILE A 29 4.82 -3.31 6.51
N ASP A 30 3.81 -3.24 7.38
CA ASP A 30 3.98 -3.34 8.83
C ASP A 30 4.47 -4.72 9.25
N SER A 31 4.00 -5.76 8.55
CA SER A 31 4.50 -7.12 8.71
C SER A 31 5.99 -7.18 8.39
N ILE A 32 6.41 -6.67 7.22
CA ILE A 32 7.84 -6.61 6.83
C ILE A 32 8.67 -5.79 7.83
N LYS A 33 8.14 -4.66 8.31
CA LYS A 33 8.83 -3.84 9.33
C LYS A 33 9.07 -4.64 10.61
N SER A 34 8.08 -5.43 11.02
CA SER A 34 8.16 -6.26 12.22
C SER A 34 9.15 -7.42 12.09
N SER A 35 9.39 -7.93 10.87
CA SER A 35 10.43 -8.95 10.66
C SER A 35 11.84 -8.42 10.89
N PHE A 36 12.12 -7.14 10.59
CA PHE A 36 13.46 -6.55 10.83
C PHE A 36 13.80 -6.34 12.31
N ILE A 37 12.80 -6.19 13.17
CA ILE A 37 13.00 -6.00 14.62
C ILE A 37 13.35 -7.34 15.30
N SER A 38 13.04 -8.47 14.65
CA SER A 38 13.08 -9.81 15.25
C SER A 38 14.11 -10.76 14.63
N SER A 39 14.93 -10.32 13.68
CA SER A 39 15.46 -11.26 12.69
C SER A 39 16.73 -12.01 13.09
N GLU A 40 16.57 -13.33 13.18
CA GLU A 40 17.53 -14.38 12.82
C GLU A 40 17.66 -14.57 11.28
N LEU A 41 17.03 -13.69 10.47
CA LEU A 41 17.10 -13.73 9.00
C LEU A 41 18.49 -13.34 8.51
N ASP A 42 18.99 -14.02 7.48
CA ASP A 42 20.21 -13.64 6.80
C ASP A 42 20.04 -12.29 6.07
N ILE A 43 21.18 -11.64 5.80
CA ILE A 43 21.22 -10.30 5.23
C ILE A 43 20.65 -10.22 3.81
N GLU A 44 20.74 -11.30 3.02
CA GLU A 44 20.25 -11.32 1.64
C GLU A 44 18.72 -11.29 1.63
N THR A 45 18.10 -12.13 2.44
CA THR A 45 16.63 -12.15 2.64
C THR A 45 16.12 -10.79 3.14
N GLN A 46 16.86 -10.14 4.03
CA GLN A 46 16.50 -8.80 4.53
C GLN A 46 16.50 -7.74 3.41
N ILE A 47 17.50 -7.75 2.53
CA ILE A 47 17.59 -6.82 1.39
C ILE A 47 16.43 -7.04 0.40
N GLU A 48 16.08 -8.29 0.13
CA GLU A 48 14.93 -8.60 -0.72
C GLU A 48 13.60 -8.11 -0.13
N LEU A 49 13.41 -8.31 1.18
CA LEU A 49 12.24 -7.80 1.90
C LEU A 49 12.13 -6.28 1.85
N TYR A 50 13.25 -5.57 2.01
CA TYR A 50 13.28 -4.11 1.86
C TYR A 50 12.87 -3.67 0.47
N SER A 51 13.43 -4.32 -0.56
CA SER A 51 13.07 -4.05 -1.95
C SER A 51 11.58 -4.29 -2.20
N LYS A 52 11.03 -5.36 -1.60
CA LYS A 52 9.60 -5.66 -1.68
C LYS A 52 8.73 -4.60 -0.98
N ALA A 53 9.13 -4.15 0.20
CA ALA A 53 8.43 -3.10 0.94
C ALA A 53 8.35 -1.80 0.12
N ILE A 54 9.42 -1.42 -0.59
CA ILE A 54 9.42 -0.25 -1.47
C ILE A 54 8.37 -0.39 -2.57
N ILE A 55 8.27 -1.56 -3.22
CA ILE A 55 7.25 -1.81 -4.26
C ILE A 55 5.83 -1.66 -3.68
N LEU A 56 5.58 -2.23 -2.50
CA LEU A 56 4.28 -2.12 -1.82
C LEU A 56 3.96 -0.66 -1.45
N LEU A 57 4.94 0.09 -0.95
CA LEU A 57 4.82 1.52 -0.61
C LEU A 57 4.52 2.38 -1.83
N MET A 58 5.19 2.13 -2.96
CA MET A 58 4.92 2.84 -4.21
C MET A 58 3.46 2.64 -4.64
N LYS A 59 2.94 1.40 -4.56
CA LYS A 59 1.54 1.12 -4.89
C LYS A 59 0.56 1.76 -3.91
N ALA A 60 0.89 1.76 -2.62
CA ALA A 60 0.07 2.41 -1.60
C ALA A 60 -0.03 3.93 -1.85
N ARG A 61 1.09 4.58 -2.18
CA ARG A 61 1.15 6.00 -2.56
C ARG A 61 0.28 6.30 -3.77
N GLU A 62 0.35 5.47 -4.81
CA GLU A 62 -0.47 5.63 -6.02
C GLU A 62 -1.97 5.60 -5.70
N LYS A 63 -2.42 4.60 -4.92
CA LYS A 63 -3.83 4.50 -4.50
C LYS A 63 -4.26 5.70 -3.65
N LEU A 64 -3.39 6.20 -2.78
CA LEU A 64 -3.69 7.39 -1.98
C LEU A 64 -3.86 8.63 -2.87
N ALA A 65 -3.02 8.81 -3.88
CA ALA A 65 -3.14 9.91 -4.83
C ALA A 65 -4.47 9.83 -5.62
N GLU A 66 -4.87 8.63 -6.03
CA GLU A 66 -6.15 8.42 -6.71
C GLU A 66 -7.34 8.76 -5.81
N VAL A 67 -7.34 8.31 -4.56
CA VAL A 67 -8.39 8.63 -3.58
C VAL A 67 -8.47 10.13 -3.32
N LYS A 68 -7.32 10.81 -3.18
CA LYS A 68 -7.29 12.26 -3.00
C LYS A 68 -7.92 13.00 -4.18
N LYS A 69 -7.58 12.60 -5.41
CA LYS A 69 -8.16 13.18 -6.64
C LYS A 69 -9.68 12.99 -6.69
N ARG A 70 -10.18 11.78 -6.40
CA ARG A 70 -11.63 11.50 -6.38
C ARG A 70 -12.36 12.34 -5.34
N LYS A 71 -11.73 12.57 -4.17
CA LYS A 71 -12.30 13.45 -3.15
C LYS A 71 -12.43 14.88 -3.65
N GLU A 72 -11.39 15.42 -4.26
CA GLU A 72 -11.40 16.78 -4.84
C GLU A 72 -12.49 16.94 -5.91
N GLU A 73 -12.72 15.90 -6.74
CA GLU A 73 -13.80 15.88 -7.72
C GLU A 73 -15.19 15.90 -7.07
N ILE A 74 -15.40 15.10 -6.01
CA ILE A 74 -16.67 15.06 -5.25
C ILE A 74 -16.93 16.40 -4.57
N ASP A 75 -15.93 16.98 -3.92
CA ASP A 75 -16.03 18.27 -3.23
C ASP A 75 -16.45 19.36 -4.23
N LYS A 76 -15.85 19.37 -5.44
CA LYS A 76 -16.25 20.29 -6.51
C LYS A 76 -17.68 20.07 -6.99
N MET A 77 -18.09 18.82 -7.22
CA MET A 77 -19.47 18.51 -7.62
C MET A 77 -20.49 18.98 -6.58
N TYR A 78 -20.15 18.84 -5.30
CA TYR A 78 -20.99 19.32 -4.20
C TYR A 78 -21.09 20.84 -4.18
N GLU A 79 -19.98 21.57 -4.33
CA GLU A 79 -19.99 23.03 -4.41
C GLU A 79 -20.83 23.55 -5.57
N ASP A 80 -20.71 22.93 -6.75
CA ASP A 80 -21.48 23.30 -7.94
C ASP A 80 -22.98 23.04 -7.74
N PHE A 81 -23.33 21.92 -7.09
CA PHE A 81 -24.71 21.60 -6.72
C PHE A 81 -25.32 22.63 -5.78
N VAL A 82 -24.62 23.01 -4.69
CA VAL A 82 -25.12 24.02 -3.73
C VAL A 82 -25.35 25.36 -4.42
N LYS A 83 -24.40 25.83 -5.25
CA LYS A 83 -24.54 27.10 -6.00
C LYS A 83 -25.76 27.09 -6.94
N SER A 84 -26.11 25.93 -7.49
CA SER A 84 -27.28 25.80 -8.36
C SER A 84 -28.62 25.84 -7.61
N MET A 85 -28.63 25.61 -6.30
CA MET A 85 -29.83 25.70 -5.46
C MET A 85 -30.09 27.11 -4.91
N ASP A 86 -29.03 27.92 -4.79
CA ASP A 86 -29.11 29.32 -4.32
C ASP A 86 -29.44 30.32 -5.45
N GLN A 87 -29.65 29.83 -6.69
CA GLN A 87 -30.10 30.61 -7.86
C GLN A 87 -31.60 30.40 -8.13
#